data_AF-A0A9Q9BEE7-F1
#
_entry.id   AF-A0A9Q9BEE7-F1
#
_cell.length_a   1.000
_cell.length_b   1.000
_cell.length_c   1.000
_cell.angle_alpha   90.00
_cell.angle_beta   90.00
_cell.angle_gamma   90.00
#
_symmetry.space_group_name_H-M   'P 1'
#
loop_
_entity.id
_entity.type
_entity.pdbx_description
1 polymer ?
#
loop_
_entity_poly.entity_id
_entity_poly.type
_entity_poly.pdbx_seq_one_letter_code
_entity_poly.pdbx_strand_id
1 'polypeptide(L)'
;MSRKIYKILSLILIFFIMFSCKTTPKNDPNFIGDFDSFDLGSVMAGVVTRIKGEIKPTEFKFTFFPRSNIVSIKHKFMVDTVSIFLDQSDREILIKAMETYIDAYKNHSLTKADSDKDAFFAKTRILMAWGLFGGSSHRAEPVLRAQYQLLSENRPYFILANATTRAIGEKDDSNCPALRLALSPAQCEDFIMLLKQETLVQAVENIKKDFERFEPANNQNGNTEASEKNDTVNYDGF
;
A
#
# COMPACT_ATOMS: atom_id res chain seq x y z
N MET A 1 53.18 22.91 -5.41
CA MET A 1 52.57 21.89 -4.52
C MET A 1 52.95 20.51 -5.07
N SER A 2 53.69 19.69 -4.30
CA SER A 2 54.45 18.56 -4.86
C SER A 2 53.54 17.40 -5.32
N ARG A 3 53.88 16.76 -6.44
CA ARG A 3 53.20 15.56 -7.00
C ARG A 3 53.00 14.41 -5.98
N LYS A 4 53.78 14.41 -4.89
CA LYS A 4 53.68 13.43 -3.80
C LYS A 4 52.48 13.70 -2.87
N ILE A 5 52.08 14.95 -2.69
CA ILE A 5 50.95 15.35 -1.84
C ILE A 5 49.63 14.94 -2.49
N TYR A 6 49.51 15.08 -3.82
CA TYR A 6 48.32 14.63 -4.56
C TYR A 6 48.11 13.11 -4.52
N LYS A 7 49.18 12.31 -4.49
CA LYS A 7 49.08 10.85 -4.37
C LYS A 7 48.59 10.43 -2.97
N ILE A 8 49.02 11.13 -1.92
CA ILE A 8 48.58 10.85 -0.54
C ILE A 8 47.11 11.27 -0.36
N LEU A 9 46.71 12.42 -0.89
CA LEU A 9 45.32 12.89 -0.83
C LEU A 9 44.37 11.97 -1.61
N SER A 10 44.82 11.46 -2.77
CA SER A 10 44.06 10.50 -3.58
C SER A 10 43.90 9.14 -2.90
N LEU A 11 44.88 8.70 -2.11
CA LEU A 11 44.81 7.42 -1.39
C LEU A 11 43.83 7.50 -0.20
N ILE A 12 43.79 8.65 0.48
CA ILE A 12 42.87 8.92 1.60
C ILE A 12 41.41 9.01 1.11
N LEU A 13 41.19 9.60 -0.06
CA LEU A 13 39.86 9.72 -0.67
C LEU A 13 39.29 8.36 -1.08
N ILE A 14 40.12 7.42 -1.55
CA ILE A 14 39.70 6.05 -1.90
C ILE A 14 39.37 5.22 -0.65
N PHE A 15 40.09 5.44 0.46
CA PHE A 15 39.83 4.71 1.71
C PHE A 15 38.52 5.14 2.40
N PHE A 16 38.06 6.39 2.19
CA PHE A 16 36.78 6.87 2.71
C PHE A 16 35.55 6.34 1.94
N ILE A 17 35.72 5.88 0.69
CA ILE A 17 34.60 5.35 -0.12
C ILE A 17 34.24 3.91 0.27
N MET A 18 35.16 3.18 0.92
CA MET A 18 34.94 1.78 1.35
C MET A 18 34.23 1.63 2.71
N PHE A 19 33.90 2.74 3.39
CA PHE A 19 33.06 2.72 4.61
C PHE A 19 31.55 2.89 4.31
N SER A 20 31.16 2.79 3.04
CA SER A 20 29.75 2.88 2.66
C SER A 20 29.00 1.57 2.92
N CYS A 21 27.90 1.71 3.65
CA CYS A 21 26.86 0.72 3.92
C CYS A 21 27.28 -0.56 4.68
N LYS A 22 27.45 -0.42 6.00
CA LYS A 22 26.83 -1.42 6.88
C LYS A 22 25.31 -1.28 6.71
N THR A 23 24.72 -2.10 5.85
CA THR A 23 23.29 -2.40 5.90
C THR A 23 23.00 -3.03 7.25
N THR A 24 22.59 -2.21 8.21
CA THR A 24 21.99 -2.72 9.45
C THR A 24 20.72 -3.46 9.02
N PRO A 25 20.61 -4.79 9.25
CA PRO A 25 19.29 -5.41 9.24
C PRO A 25 18.60 -4.89 10.48
N LYS A 26 17.88 -3.78 10.33
CA LYS A 26 16.85 -3.46 11.31
C LYS A 26 15.82 -4.55 11.11
N ASN A 27 15.70 -5.46 12.07
CA ASN A 27 14.53 -6.31 12.21
C ASN A 27 13.33 -5.38 12.40
N ASP A 28 12.82 -4.83 11.30
CA ASP A 28 11.58 -4.09 11.28
C ASP A 28 10.47 -5.12 11.49
N PRO A 29 9.67 -5.02 12.57
CA PRO A 29 8.56 -5.94 12.79
C PRO A 29 7.54 -5.92 11.64
N ASN A 30 7.54 -4.89 10.79
CA ASN A 30 6.69 -4.77 9.61
C ASN A 30 7.34 -5.31 8.33
N PHE A 31 8.50 -5.97 8.41
CA PHE A 31 9.13 -6.55 7.23
C PHE A 31 8.56 -7.94 6.95
N ILE A 32 7.95 -8.13 5.77
CA ILE A 32 7.35 -9.42 5.34
C ILE A 32 8.21 -10.09 4.26
N GLY A 33 8.86 -9.29 3.42
CA GLY A 33 9.78 -9.80 2.40
C GLY A 33 10.51 -8.68 1.66
N ASP A 34 11.66 -9.03 1.08
CA ASP A 34 12.44 -8.12 0.25
C ASP A 34 12.01 -8.25 -1.22
N PHE A 35 10.82 -7.76 -1.52
CA PHE A 35 10.27 -7.73 -2.88
C PHE A 35 9.80 -6.33 -3.22
N ASP A 36 9.80 -6.04 -4.52
CA ASP A 36 9.14 -4.85 -5.04
C ASP A 36 7.64 -4.89 -4.77
N SER A 37 7.03 -3.70 -4.75
CA SER A 37 5.58 -3.61 -4.56
C SER A 37 4.84 -4.25 -5.72
N PHE A 38 3.76 -4.95 -5.42
CA PHE A 38 2.96 -5.64 -6.45
C PHE A 38 1.47 -5.44 -6.20
N ASP A 39 0.69 -5.59 -7.28
CA ASP A 39 -0.76 -5.43 -7.23
C ASP A 39 -1.43 -6.66 -6.60
N LEU A 40 -2.30 -6.42 -5.62
CA LEU A 40 -3.13 -7.45 -4.98
C LEU A 40 -4.43 -7.70 -5.73
N GLY A 41 -4.91 -6.71 -6.48
CA GLY A 41 -6.19 -6.77 -7.17
C GLY A 41 -6.89 -5.41 -7.22
N SER A 42 -8.13 -5.42 -7.70
CA SER A 42 -8.97 -4.22 -7.77
C SER A 42 -10.40 -4.55 -7.35
N VAL A 43 -11.04 -3.61 -6.65
CA VAL A 43 -12.45 -3.71 -6.24
C VAL A 43 -13.23 -2.55 -6.84
N MET A 44 -14.40 -2.84 -7.41
CA MET A 44 -15.35 -1.82 -7.82
C MET A 44 -16.21 -1.43 -6.62
N ALA A 45 -16.16 -0.16 -6.22
CA ALA A 45 -16.98 0.38 -5.14
C ALA A 45 -17.62 1.71 -5.52
N GLY A 46 -18.51 2.20 -4.66
CA GLY A 46 -19.19 3.47 -4.85
C GLY A 46 -18.38 4.65 -4.34
N VAL A 47 -18.43 5.78 -5.04
CA VAL A 47 -18.06 7.09 -4.48
C VAL A 47 -19.32 7.94 -4.41
N VAL A 48 -19.65 8.42 -3.22
CA VAL A 48 -20.83 9.28 -3.01
C VAL A 48 -20.49 10.69 -3.48
N THR A 49 -21.20 11.16 -4.51
CA THR A 49 -21.01 12.51 -5.05
C THR A 49 -21.52 13.57 -4.07
N ARG A 50 -20.88 14.75 -4.09
CA ARG A 50 -21.24 15.88 -3.21
C ARG A 50 -22.65 16.45 -3.48
N ILE A 51 -23.20 16.25 -4.67
CA ILE A 51 -24.34 17.05 -5.17
C ILE A 51 -25.68 16.34 -5.00
N LYS A 52 -25.73 14.98 -5.01
CA LYS A 52 -27.01 14.24 -5.03
C LYS A 52 -27.06 12.98 -4.18
N GLY A 53 -26.02 12.65 -3.42
CA GLY A 53 -25.92 11.33 -2.77
C GLY A 53 -25.87 10.17 -3.77
N GLU A 54 -25.71 10.48 -5.07
CA GLU A 54 -25.57 9.51 -6.14
C GLU A 54 -24.24 8.78 -5.98
N ILE A 55 -24.30 7.45 -6.10
CA ILE A 55 -23.16 6.56 -5.97
C ILE A 55 -22.57 6.34 -7.36
N LYS A 56 -21.35 6.84 -7.60
CA LYS A 56 -20.62 6.61 -8.84
C LYS A 56 -19.72 5.38 -8.70
N PRO A 57 -19.84 4.36 -9.58
CA PRO A 57 -18.90 3.25 -9.63
C PRO A 57 -17.48 3.74 -9.88
N THR A 58 -16.54 3.32 -9.05
CA THR A 58 -15.12 3.69 -9.11
C THR A 58 -14.28 2.46 -8.80
N GLU A 59 -13.21 2.27 -9.56
CA GLU A 59 -12.22 1.21 -9.34
C GLU A 59 -11.21 1.63 -8.27
N PHE A 60 -10.97 0.74 -7.32
CA PHE A 60 -9.96 0.86 -6.27
C PHE A 60 -8.89 -0.20 -6.48
N LYS A 61 -7.66 0.23 -6.75
CA LYS A 61 -6.52 -0.67 -6.96
C LYS A 61 -5.73 -0.83 -5.66
N PHE A 62 -5.41 -2.07 -5.31
CA PHE A 62 -4.67 -2.41 -4.11
C PHE A 62 -3.26 -2.82 -4.50
N THR A 63 -2.26 -2.14 -3.94
CA THR A 63 -0.84 -2.46 -4.15
C THR A 63 -0.21 -2.70 -2.78
N PHE A 64 0.52 -3.80 -2.64
CA PHE A 64 1.19 -4.18 -1.41
C PHE A 64 2.68 -3.82 -1.43
N PHE A 65 3.21 -3.38 -0.30
CA PHE A 65 4.61 -3.03 -0.08
C PHE A 65 5.20 -3.99 0.98
N PRO A 66 5.80 -5.13 0.57
CA PRO A 66 6.24 -6.18 1.49
C PRO A 66 7.31 -5.74 2.49
N ARG A 67 8.16 -4.77 2.11
CA ARG A 67 9.25 -4.26 2.94
C ARG A 67 8.77 -3.47 4.15
N SER A 68 7.58 -2.89 4.09
CA SER A 68 7.01 -2.03 5.12
C SER A 68 5.66 -2.48 5.65
N ASN A 69 5.14 -3.62 5.18
CA ASN A 69 3.80 -4.12 5.46
C ASN A 69 2.70 -3.05 5.27
N ILE A 70 2.80 -2.27 4.20
CA ILE A 70 1.80 -1.25 3.85
C ILE A 70 0.98 -1.75 2.67
N VAL A 71 -0.33 -1.56 2.72
CA VAL A 71 -1.21 -1.67 1.55
C VAL A 71 -1.62 -0.27 1.12
N SER A 72 -1.41 0.08 -0.15
CA SER A 72 -1.97 1.30 -0.72
C SER A 72 -3.25 1.01 -1.49
N ILE A 73 -4.26 1.85 -1.28
CA ILE A 73 -5.51 1.85 -2.03
C ILE A 73 -5.52 3.09 -2.93
N LYS A 74 -5.54 2.86 -4.24
CA LYS A 74 -5.44 3.91 -5.26
C LYS A 74 -6.73 4.02 -6.04
N HIS A 75 -7.23 5.24 -6.22
CA HIS A 75 -8.38 5.49 -7.09
C HIS A 75 -8.27 6.84 -7.80
N LYS A 76 -9.02 7.00 -8.88
CA LYS A 76 -9.19 8.30 -9.53
C LYS A 76 -10.19 9.15 -8.76
N PHE A 77 -9.84 10.40 -8.51
CA PHE A 77 -10.72 11.40 -7.95
C PHE A 77 -10.63 12.67 -8.81
N MET A 78 -11.66 12.91 -9.61
CA MET A 78 -11.63 13.95 -10.66
C MET A 78 -10.41 13.75 -11.58
N VAL A 79 -9.53 14.76 -11.69
CA VAL A 79 -8.30 14.72 -12.48
C VAL A 79 -7.12 14.10 -11.72
N ASP A 80 -7.22 14.01 -10.40
CA ASP A 80 -6.17 13.51 -9.54
C ASP A 80 -6.26 11.99 -9.34
N THR A 81 -5.12 11.42 -8.99
CA THR A 81 -5.05 10.08 -8.40
C THR A 81 -4.84 10.21 -6.91
N VAL A 82 -5.70 9.57 -6.12
CA VAL A 82 -5.60 9.55 -4.66
C VAL A 82 -5.10 8.18 -4.23
N SER A 83 -4.11 8.17 -3.34
CA SER A 83 -3.58 6.95 -2.71
C SER A 83 -3.72 7.07 -1.20
N ILE A 84 -4.38 6.09 -0.60
CA ILE A 84 -4.45 5.89 0.86
C ILE A 84 -3.44 4.82 1.21
N PHE A 85 -2.60 5.05 2.22
CA PHE A 85 -1.64 4.06 2.71
C PHE A 85 -2.10 3.56 4.07
N LEU A 86 -2.21 2.24 4.20
CA LEU A 86 -2.65 1.56 5.41
C LEU A 86 -1.53 0.67 5.92
N ASP A 87 -1.02 0.98 7.11
CA ASP A 87 -0.16 0.05 7.84
C ASP A 87 -0.97 -1.13 8.41
N GLN A 88 -0.32 -2.05 9.12
CA GLN A 88 -1.00 -3.21 9.67
C GLN A 88 -2.11 -2.83 10.66
N SER A 89 -1.85 -1.86 11.54
CA SER A 89 -2.80 -1.43 12.55
C SER A 89 -4.01 -0.74 11.92
N ASP A 90 -3.81 0.07 10.89
CA ASP A 90 -4.87 0.69 10.11
C ASP A 90 -5.78 -0.37 9.47
N ARG A 91 -5.17 -1.40 8.86
CA ARG A 91 -5.92 -2.49 8.22
C ARG A 91 -6.74 -3.27 9.23
N GLU A 92 -6.17 -3.61 10.38
CA GLU A 92 -6.88 -4.32 11.45
C GLU A 92 -8.09 -3.53 11.97
N ILE A 93 -7.94 -2.21 12.15
CA ILE A 93 -9.04 -1.32 12.53
C ILE A 93 -10.15 -1.33 11.46
N LEU A 94 -9.78 -1.21 10.18
CA LEU A 94 -10.75 -1.17 9.09
C LEU A 94 -11.44 -2.52 8.86
N ILE A 95 -10.71 -3.62 8.92
CA ILE A 95 -11.26 -4.99 8.81
C ILE A 95 -12.30 -5.19 9.90
N LYS A 96 -11.95 -4.91 11.16
CA LYS A 96 -12.89 -5.06 12.29
C LYS A 96 -14.13 -4.17 12.11
N ALA A 97 -13.96 -2.95 11.61
CA ALA A 97 -15.08 -2.05 11.34
C ALA A 97 -16.02 -2.60 10.25
N MET A 98 -15.46 -3.17 9.18
CA MET A 98 -16.22 -3.80 8.09
C MET A 98 -16.94 -5.06 8.57
N GLU A 99 -16.28 -5.93 9.33
CA GLU A 99 -16.88 -7.13 9.94
C GLU A 99 -18.04 -6.74 10.86
N THR A 100 -17.84 -5.75 11.73
CA THR A 100 -18.90 -5.23 12.62
C THR A 100 -20.09 -4.68 11.82
N TYR A 101 -19.83 -3.98 10.71
CA TYR A 101 -20.88 -3.50 9.82
C TYR A 101 -21.64 -4.65 9.15
N ILE A 102 -20.93 -5.66 8.64
CA ILE A 102 -21.53 -6.84 8.00
C ILE A 102 -22.45 -7.56 8.99
N ASP A 103 -22.02 -7.75 10.23
CA ASP A 103 -22.82 -8.38 11.27
C ASP A 103 -24.04 -7.54 11.64
N ALA A 104 -23.87 -6.22 11.81
CA ALA A 104 -24.99 -5.30 12.07
C ALA A 104 -26.00 -5.26 10.91
N TYR A 105 -25.52 -5.37 9.67
CA TYR A 105 -26.35 -5.47 8.48
C TYR A 105 -27.17 -6.76 8.47
N LYS A 106 -26.53 -7.91 8.73
CA LYS A 106 -27.19 -9.23 8.81
C LYS A 106 -28.22 -9.30 9.94
N ASN A 107 -27.95 -8.65 11.06
CA ASN A 107 -28.82 -8.63 12.23
C ASN A 107 -29.90 -7.53 12.19
N HIS A 108 -29.98 -6.76 11.09
CA HIS A 108 -30.92 -5.63 10.95
C HIS A 108 -30.88 -4.60 12.09
N SER A 109 -29.70 -4.38 12.68
CA SER A 109 -29.52 -3.47 13.83
C SER A 109 -29.13 -2.04 13.43
N LEU A 110 -28.94 -1.77 12.14
CA LEU A 110 -28.60 -0.45 11.60
C LEU A 110 -29.85 0.43 11.51
N THR A 111 -29.92 1.47 12.34
CA THR A 111 -31.08 2.37 12.43
C THR A 111 -30.88 3.67 11.64
N LYS A 112 -31.96 4.42 11.40
CA LYS A 112 -31.86 5.78 10.85
C LYS A 112 -31.29 6.79 11.85
N ALA A 113 -31.51 6.59 13.15
CA ALA A 113 -31.00 7.50 14.18
C ALA A 113 -29.47 7.47 14.27
N ASP A 114 -28.88 6.32 13.96
CA ASP A 114 -27.43 6.11 14.02
C ASP A 114 -26.72 6.35 12.68
N SER A 115 -27.45 6.52 11.56
CA SER A 115 -26.87 6.63 10.21
C SER A 115 -26.10 7.92 9.93
N ASP A 116 -26.28 8.95 10.75
CA ASP A 116 -25.55 10.21 10.62
C ASP A 116 -24.40 10.33 11.64
N LYS A 117 -24.16 9.27 12.44
CA LYS A 117 -23.06 9.25 13.40
C LYS A 117 -21.73 9.06 12.68
N ASP A 118 -20.90 10.07 12.80
CA ASP A 118 -19.54 10.03 12.28
C ASP A 118 -18.69 9.01 13.03
N ALA A 119 -17.85 8.28 12.27
CA ALA A 119 -16.97 7.25 12.81
C ALA A 119 -17.70 6.20 13.69
N PHE A 120 -18.93 5.83 13.33
CA PHE A 120 -19.77 4.91 14.09
C PHE A 120 -19.08 3.57 14.42
N PHE A 121 -18.31 3.02 13.48
CA PHE A 121 -17.58 1.76 13.69
C PHE A 121 -16.15 1.99 14.15
N ALA A 122 -15.44 2.92 13.51
CA ALA A 122 -14.04 3.19 13.84
C ALA A 122 -13.54 4.51 13.24
N LYS A 123 -12.34 4.91 13.69
CA LYS A 123 -11.53 5.95 13.07
C LYS A 123 -10.05 5.57 13.17
N THR A 124 -9.27 5.93 12.16
CA THR A 124 -7.80 5.85 12.20
C THR A 124 -7.18 7.02 11.45
N ARG A 125 -5.93 7.36 11.75
CA ARG A 125 -5.16 8.39 11.03
C ARG A 125 -4.32 7.71 9.97
N ILE A 126 -4.54 8.07 8.71
CA ILE A 126 -3.86 7.46 7.57
C ILE A 126 -2.94 8.45 6.89
N LEU A 127 -1.96 7.95 6.16
CA LEU A 127 -1.27 8.76 5.15
C LEU A 127 -2.10 8.76 3.86
N MET A 128 -2.34 9.95 3.32
CA MET A 128 -2.96 10.14 2.01
C MET A 128 -2.01 10.93 1.10
N ALA A 129 -1.88 10.51 -0.15
CA ALA A 129 -1.18 11.26 -1.18
C ALA A 129 -2.08 11.50 -2.39
N TRP A 130 -1.91 12.64 -3.05
CA TRP A 130 -2.64 12.97 -4.28
C TRP A 130 -1.84 13.84 -5.23
N GLY A 131 -2.25 13.81 -6.50
CA GLY A 131 -1.73 14.67 -7.55
C GLY A 131 -2.08 14.16 -8.95
N LEU A 132 -1.68 14.97 -9.93
CA LEU A 132 -1.90 14.69 -11.35
C LEU A 132 -0.99 13.56 -11.85
N PHE A 133 -1.48 12.80 -12.83
CA PHE A 133 -0.71 11.78 -13.56
C PHE A 133 -0.04 10.70 -12.69
N GLY A 134 -0.64 10.35 -11.55
CA GLY A 134 -0.09 9.34 -10.64
C GLY A 134 1.08 9.84 -9.78
N GLY A 135 1.39 11.15 -9.83
CA GLY A 135 2.32 11.79 -8.92
C GLY A 135 1.71 12.00 -7.54
N SER A 136 2.46 11.68 -6.49
CA SER A 136 2.15 11.98 -5.09
C SER A 136 2.65 13.37 -4.70
N SER A 137 2.25 14.39 -5.48
CA SER A 137 2.73 15.78 -5.35
C SER A 137 2.42 16.39 -3.99
N HIS A 138 1.31 15.95 -3.39
CA HIS A 138 0.84 16.40 -2.09
C HIS A 138 0.62 15.21 -1.17
N ARG A 139 0.82 15.42 0.13
CA ARG A 139 0.64 14.41 1.18
C ARG A 139 -0.06 15.02 2.37
N ALA A 140 -0.91 14.28 3.06
CA ALA A 140 -1.56 14.71 4.30
C ALA A 140 -1.80 13.51 5.20
N GLU A 141 -2.09 13.77 6.48
CA GLU A 141 -2.47 12.76 7.47
C GLU A 141 -3.90 12.96 7.97
N PRO A 142 -4.93 12.76 7.11
CA PRO A 142 -6.32 12.90 7.53
C PRO A 142 -6.78 11.76 8.45
N VAL A 143 -7.83 12.03 9.21
CA VAL A 143 -8.57 10.98 9.94
C VAL A 143 -9.55 10.31 8.98
N LEU A 144 -9.36 9.02 8.72
CA LEU A 144 -10.30 8.16 8.03
C LEU A 144 -11.32 7.63 9.03
N ARG A 145 -12.60 7.73 8.68
CA ARG A 145 -13.73 7.35 9.52
C ARG A 145 -14.49 6.23 8.84
N ALA A 146 -14.76 5.17 9.60
CA ALA A 146 -15.63 4.07 9.21
C ALA A 146 -17.00 4.28 9.87
N GLN A 147 -18.01 4.50 9.05
CA GLN A 147 -19.40 4.71 9.48
C GLN A 147 -20.34 3.99 8.52
N TYR A 148 -21.65 4.11 8.70
CA TYR A 148 -22.62 3.73 7.66
C TYR A 148 -23.56 4.88 7.40
N GLN A 149 -24.17 4.88 6.22
CA GLN A 149 -25.24 5.81 5.87
C GLN A 149 -26.34 5.06 5.11
N LEU A 150 -27.58 5.49 5.32
CA LEU A 150 -28.69 5.03 4.50
C LEU A 150 -28.67 5.83 3.19
N LEU A 151 -28.33 5.17 2.09
CA LEU A 151 -28.32 5.78 0.75
C LEU A 151 -29.52 5.25 -0.05
N SER A 152 -29.41 5.14 -1.38
CA SER A 152 -30.47 4.73 -2.31
C SER A 152 -31.47 3.75 -1.69
N GLU A 153 -32.74 4.16 -1.63
CA GLU A 153 -33.86 3.37 -1.07
C GLU A 153 -33.70 3.00 0.42
N ASN A 154 -33.08 3.88 1.22
CA ASN A 154 -32.76 3.64 2.64
C ASN A 154 -31.90 2.39 2.89
N ARG A 155 -31.12 1.94 1.90
CA ARG A 155 -30.21 0.80 2.09
C ARG A 155 -28.96 1.25 2.86
N PRO A 156 -28.54 0.55 3.92
CA PRO A 156 -27.34 0.89 4.66
C PRO A 156 -26.09 0.50 3.87
N TYR A 157 -25.24 1.47 3.56
CA TYR A 157 -23.91 1.26 2.99
C TYR A 157 -22.84 1.57 4.04
N PHE A 158 -21.77 0.79 4.05
CA PHE A 158 -20.56 1.13 4.80
C PHE A 158 -19.86 2.29 4.11
N ILE A 159 -19.46 3.27 4.91
CA ILE A 159 -18.87 4.52 4.44
C ILE A 159 -17.47 4.67 5.01
N LEU A 160 -16.49 4.78 4.11
CA LEU A 160 -15.17 5.30 4.45
C LEU A 160 -15.11 6.78 4.05
N ALA A 161 -14.93 7.64 5.04
CA ALA A 161 -14.93 9.08 4.82
C ALA A 161 -13.82 9.81 5.58
N ASN A 162 -13.27 10.86 4.98
CA ASN A 162 -12.38 11.80 5.65
C ASN A 162 -12.80 13.24 5.36
N ALA A 163 -12.51 14.13 6.30
CA ALA A 163 -12.54 15.56 6.04
C ALA A 163 -11.25 15.99 5.33
N THR A 164 -11.31 17.12 4.63
CA THR A 164 -10.12 17.76 4.08
C THR A 164 -9.14 18.11 5.21
N THR A 165 -7.87 17.77 5.02
CA THR A 165 -6.77 18.10 5.92
C THR A 165 -5.69 18.79 5.12
N ARG A 166 -5.04 19.80 5.70
CA ARG A 166 -3.96 20.52 5.03
C ARG A 166 -2.80 19.58 4.70
N ALA A 167 -2.19 19.80 3.54
CA ALA A 167 -0.99 19.09 3.14
C ALA A 167 0.17 19.29 4.13
N ILE A 168 1.05 18.31 4.18
CA ILE A 168 2.30 18.31 4.93
C ILE A 168 3.32 19.12 4.13
N GLY A 169 3.89 20.15 4.77
CA GLY A 169 4.89 21.03 4.18
C GLY A 169 4.49 22.50 4.34
N GLU A 170 5.38 23.33 4.87
CA GLU A 170 5.07 24.73 5.22
C GLU A 170 4.57 25.57 4.03
N LYS A 171 5.01 25.21 2.82
CA LYS A 171 4.66 25.90 1.57
C LYS A 171 3.55 25.23 0.76
N ASP A 172 3.00 24.11 1.25
CA ASP A 172 1.88 23.45 0.59
C ASP A 172 0.57 23.93 1.25
N ASP A 173 -0.16 24.77 0.53
CA ASP A 173 -1.49 25.28 0.93
C ASP A 173 -2.63 24.40 0.43
N SER A 174 -2.31 23.27 -0.22
CA SER A 174 -3.29 22.32 -0.72
C SER A 174 -3.99 21.58 0.43
N ASN A 175 -5.25 21.19 0.20
CA ASN A 175 -6.01 20.34 1.09
C ASN A 175 -6.23 18.97 0.45
N CYS A 176 -6.10 17.91 1.23
CA CYS A 176 -6.38 16.57 0.73
C CYS A 176 -7.85 16.46 0.29
N PRO A 177 -8.16 15.66 -0.75
CA PRO A 177 -9.53 15.40 -1.14
C PRO A 177 -10.36 14.85 0.02
N ALA A 178 -11.61 15.31 0.13
CA ALA A 178 -12.59 14.71 1.04
C ALA A 178 -13.21 13.50 0.35
N LEU A 179 -12.88 12.30 0.83
CA LEU A 179 -13.41 11.06 0.30
C LEU A 179 -14.71 10.69 1.02
N ARG A 180 -15.56 9.98 0.28
CA ARG A 180 -16.76 9.32 0.77
C ARG A 180 -17.04 8.10 -0.10
N LEU A 181 -16.38 7.00 0.23
CA LEU A 181 -16.57 5.71 -0.41
C LEU A 181 -17.78 5.02 0.20
N ALA A 182 -18.62 4.41 -0.63
CA ALA A 182 -19.73 3.57 -0.24
C ALA A 182 -19.50 2.13 -0.68
N LEU A 183 -19.63 1.22 0.27
CA LEU A 183 -19.40 -0.21 0.11
C LEU A 183 -20.67 -0.96 0.56
N SER A 184 -21.12 -1.90 -0.27
CA SER A 184 -22.09 -2.92 0.13
C SER A 184 -21.42 -3.97 1.03
N PRO A 185 -22.18 -4.84 1.72
CA PRO A 185 -21.60 -5.93 2.50
C PRO A 185 -20.64 -6.83 1.69
N ALA A 186 -21.02 -7.18 0.46
CA ALA A 186 -20.15 -7.99 -0.42
C ALA A 186 -18.84 -7.25 -0.77
N GLN A 187 -18.92 -5.95 -1.05
CA GLN A 187 -17.72 -5.16 -1.33
C GLN A 187 -16.83 -4.98 -0.09
N CYS A 188 -17.41 -4.98 1.11
CA CYS A 188 -16.65 -5.05 2.35
C CYS A 188 -15.88 -6.37 2.47
N GLU A 189 -16.50 -7.50 2.13
CA GLU A 189 -15.83 -8.81 2.12
C GLU A 189 -14.65 -8.84 1.13
N ASP A 190 -14.83 -8.27 -0.07
CA ASP A 190 -13.76 -8.11 -1.07
C ASP A 190 -12.60 -7.25 -0.53
N PHE A 191 -12.90 -6.12 0.12
CA PHE A 191 -11.89 -5.27 0.76
C PHE A 191 -11.15 -6.02 1.87
N ILE A 192 -11.88 -6.71 2.76
CA ILE A 192 -11.29 -7.47 3.87
C ILE A 192 -10.28 -8.48 3.34
N MET A 193 -10.64 -9.22 2.29
CA MET A 193 -9.75 -10.21 1.67
C MET A 193 -8.41 -9.62 1.26
N LEU A 194 -8.41 -8.44 0.63
CA LEU A 194 -7.19 -7.78 0.15
C LEU A 194 -6.38 -7.10 1.27
N LEU A 195 -6.96 -6.87 2.45
CA LEU A 195 -6.29 -6.21 3.57
C LEU A 195 -5.75 -7.18 4.62
N LYS A 196 -6.27 -8.40 4.65
CA LYS A 196 -5.94 -9.43 5.64
C LYS A 196 -4.47 -9.82 5.62
N GLN A 197 -3.85 -9.81 6.80
CA GLN A 197 -2.43 -10.14 6.98
C GLN A 197 -2.08 -11.53 6.42
N GLU A 198 -2.95 -12.52 6.66
CA GLU A 198 -2.81 -13.88 6.11
C GLU A 198 -2.73 -13.89 4.57
N THR A 199 -3.53 -13.06 3.90
CA THR A 199 -3.54 -12.96 2.44
C THR A 199 -2.25 -12.32 1.93
N LEU A 200 -1.76 -11.28 2.61
CA LEU A 200 -0.52 -10.59 2.25
C LEU A 200 0.71 -11.50 2.40
N VAL A 201 0.76 -12.28 3.49
CA VAL A 201 1.84 -13.26 3.72
C VAL A 201 1.79 -14.35 2.64
N GLN A 202 0.61 -14.90 2.36
CA GLN A 202 0.46 -15.92 1.33
C GLN A 202 0.87 -15.41 -0.06
N ALA A 203 0.58 -14.15 -0.39
CA ALA A 203 0.99 -13.54 -1.64
C ALA A 203 2.52 -13.47 -1.77
N VAL A 204 3.22 -13.08 -0.69
CA VAL A 204 4.69 -13.06 -0.66
C VAL A 204 5.28 -14.46 -0.76
N GLU A 205 4.69 -15.45 -0.08
CA GLU A 205 5.12 -16.84 -0.20
C GLU A 205 4.96 -17.39 -1.61
N ASN A 206 3.89 -17.02 -2.32
CA ASN A 206 3.68 -17.44 -3.70
C ASN A 206 4.75 -16.86 -4.62
N ILE A 207 5.10 -15.57 -4.45
CA ILE A 207 6.19 -14.93 -5.20
C ILE A 207 7.53 -15.60 -4.91
N LYS A 208 7.82 -15.94 -3.64
CA LYS A 208 9.02 -16.69 -3.27
C LYS A 208 9.10 -18.03 -3.99
N LYS A 209 8.01 -18.81 -3.96
CA LYS A 209 7.93 -20.12 -4.65
C LYS A 209 8.12 -19.98 -6.15
N ASP A 210 7.56 -18.93 -6.77
CA ASP A 210 7.74 -18.69 -8.19
C ASP A 210 9.19 -18.31 -8.51
N PHE A 211 9.85 -17.50 -7.67
CA PHE A 211 11.27 -17.19 -7.80
C PHE A 211 12.15 -18.44 -7.67
N GLU A 212 11.88 -19.30 -6.69
CA GLU A 212 12.61 -20.58 -6.51
C GLU A 212 12.49 -21.52 -7.72
N ARG A 213 11.42 -21.42 -8.52
CA ARG A 213 11.28 -22.17 -9.77
C ARG A 213 12.15 -21.61 -10.90
N PHE A 214 12.47 -20.33 -10.87
CA PHE A 214 13.38 -19.70 -11.84
C PHE A 214 14.84 -20.05 -11.55
N GLU A 215 15.21 -20.26 -10.28
CA GLU A 215 16.53 -20.75 -9.94
C GLU A 215 16.64 -22.23 -10.35
N PRO A 216 17.58 -22.62 -11.23
CA PRO A 216 17.77 -24.02 -11.56
C PRO A 216 18.09 -24.77 -10.27
N ALA A 217 17.31 -25.82 -9.96
CA ALA A 217 17.57 -26.70 -8.84
C ALA A 217 19.06 -27.07 -8.88
N ASN A 218 19.82 -26.56 -7.91
CA ASN A 218 21.23 -26.84 -7.82
C ASN A 218 21.32 -28.36 -7.58
N ASN A 219 21.53 -29.12 -8.65
CA ASN A 219 21.79 -30.55 -8.60
C ASN A 219 23.17 -30.73 -7.95
N GLN A 220 23.26 -30.47 -6.65
CA GLN A 220 24.34 -30.95 -5.82
C GLN A 220 24.08 -32.42 -5.51
N ASN A 221 24.30 -33.27 -6.52
CA ASN A 221 24.84 -34.59 -6.30
C ASN A 221 26.30 -34.53 -6.72
N GLY A 222 27.18 -34.87 -5.78
CA GLY A 222 28.60 -34.60 -5.84
C GLY A 222 29.33 -35.23 -7.02
N ASN A 223 30.39 -34.55 -7.46
CA ASN A 223 31.73 -35.11 -7.33
C ASN A 223 32.77 -34.00 -7.42
N THR A 224 33.66 -34.02 -6.45
CA THR A 224 34.99 -33.42 -6.46
C THR A 224 35.68 -33.76 -7.78
N GLU A 225 36.13 -32.75 -8.53
CA GLU A 225 37.54 -32.53 -8.89
C GLU A 225 37.66 -31.44 -9.95
N ALA A 226 38.71 -30.63 -9.79
CA ALA A 226 39.02 -29.43 -10.55
C ALA A 226 39.26 -29.71 -12.04
N SER A 227 38.94 -28.74 -12.88
CA SER A 227 39.75 -28.35 -14.05
C SER A 227 39.26 -27.03 -14.62
N GLU A 228 40.11 -26.01 -14.54
CA GLU A 228 39.99 -24.75 -15.29
C GLU A 228 39.72 -25.01 -16.78
N LYS A 229 38.78 -24.28 -17.36
CA LYS A 229 38.94 -23.77 -18.73
C LYS A 229 38.02 -22.57 -18.97
N ASN A 230 38.68 -21.50 -19.41
CA ASN A 230 38.10 -20.28 -19.96
C ASN A 230 36.99 -20.60 -20.97
N ASP A 231 35.85 -19.92 -20.85
CA ASP A 231 35.10 -19.52 -22.03
C ASP A 231 34.54 -18.11 -21.83
N THR A 232 35.07 -17.21 -22.64
CA THR A 232 34.65 -15.83 -22.76
C THR A 232 33.40 -15.84 -23.64
N VAL A 233 32.24 -15.51 -23.09
CA VAL A 233 31.01 -15.43 -23.88
C VAL A 233 30.98 -14.06 -24.58
N ASN A 234 31.25 -14.07 -25.89
CA ASN A 234 31.11 -12.92 -26.77
C ASN A 234 29.62 -12.72 -27.12
N TYR A 235 29.07 -11.55 -26.81
CA TYR A 235 27.71 -11.17 -27.21
C TYR A 235 27.78 -10.29 -28.46
N ASP A 236 27.88 -10.92 -29.62
CA ASP A 236 27.59 -10.27 -30.90
C ASP A 236 26.67 -11.18 -31.72
N GLY A 237 25.45 -10.69 -31.98
CA GLY A 237 24.56 -11.15 -33.05
C GLY A 237 23.36 -11.99 -32.60
N PHE A 238 22.17 -11.37 -32.52
CA PHE A 238 21.10 -11.47 -33.52
C PHE A 238 20.09 -10.33 -33.31
#